data_AF-A0AAV5XMQ7-F1
#
_entry.id   AF-A0AAV5XMQ7-F1
#
_cell.length_a   1.000
_cell.length_b   1.000
_cell.length_c   1.000
_cell.angle_alpha   90.00
_cell.angle_beta   90.00
_cell.angle_gamma   90.00
#
_symmetry.space_group_name_H-M   'P 1'
#
loop_
_entity.id
_entity.type
_entity.pdbx_description
1 polymer ?
#
loop_
_entity_poly.entity_id
_entity_poly.type
_entity_poly.pdbx_seq_one_letter_code
_entity_poly.pdbx_strand_id
1 'polypeptide(L)'
;MAAVAARTVEIGFQTNWDPEAADAGHRGLLAWDPRVRTLLKVLVSYSEVRYILADRISLEGSADPRLLETIARFLERQRWLVRRVKVS
;
A
#
# COMPACT_ATOMS: atom_id res chain seq x y z
N MET A 1 0.62 -16.50 -24.31
CA MET A 1 0.74 -16.46 -22.83
C MET A 1 -0.18 -15.36 -22.34
N ALA A 2 -1.23 -15.68 -21.58
CA ALA A 2 -2.09 -14.65 -21.00
C ALA A 2 -1.28 -13.83 -20.00
N ALA A 3 -1.29 -12.49 -20.13
CA ALA A 3 -0.71 -11.63 -19.11
C ALA A 3 -1.48 -11.87 -17.81
N VAL A 4 -0.81 -12.41 -16.79
CA VAL A 4 -1.42 -12.50 -15.46
C VAL A 4 -1.62 -11.07 -14.99
N ALA A 5 -2.88 -10.66 -14.82
CA ALA A 5 -3.19 -9.30 -14.41
C ALA A 5 -2.48 -8.98 -13.09
N ALA A 6 -1.81 -7.83 -13.05
CA ALA A 6 -1.10 -7.38 -11.86
C ALA A 6 -2.13 -7.13 -10.74
N ARG A 7 -1.88 -7.71 -9.57
CA ARG A 7 -2.79 -7.58 -8.42
C ARG A 7 -2.41 -6.34 -7.65
N THR A 8 -3.40 -5.51 -7.36
CA THR A 8 -3.15 -4.16 -6.86
C THR A 8 -4.00 -3.87 -5.64
N VAL A 9 -3.39 -3.22 -4.65
CA VAL A 9 -4.08 -2.62 -3.51
C VAL A 9 -3.96 -1.11 -3.63
N GLU A 10 -5.10 -0.43 -3.78
CA GLU A 10 -5.21 1.03 -3.80
C GLU A 10 -5.65 1.52 -2.42
N ILE A 11 -5.05 2.62 -1.96
CA ILE A 11 -5.18 3.14 -0.59
C ILE A 11 -5.67 4.58 -0.66
N GLY A 12 -6.82 4.84 -0.04
CA GLY A 12 -7.26 6.20 0.29
C GLY A 12 -6.79 6.56 1.69
N PHE A 13 -6.05 7.66 1.83
CA PHE A 13 -5.56 8.14 3.11
C PHE A 13 -6.61 8.97 3.87
N GLN A 14 -6.39 9.11 5.18
CA GLN A 14 -7.15 10.06 5.99
C GLN A 14 -6.88 11.48 5.52
N THR A 15 -7.87 12.38 5.60
CA THR A 15 -7.73 13.77 5.11
C THR A 15 -6.62 14.55 5.80
N ASN A 16 -6.34 14.25 7.07
CA ASN A 16 -5.22 14.84 7.82
C ASN A 16 -3.85 14.23 7.48
N TRP A 17 -3.84 13.14 6.71
CA TRP A 17 -2.66 12.47 6.17
C TRP A 17 -2.47 12.70 4.68
N ASP A 18 -3.51 13.19 3.99
CA ASP A 18 -3.50 13.58 2.59
C ASP A 18 -2.89 14.99 2.51
N PRO A 19 -1.59 15.12 2.18
CA PRO A 19 -0.89 16.37 2.29
C PRO A 19 -0.65 16.86 0.87
N GLU A 20 -1.47 17.80 0.39
CA GLU A 20 -1.01 18.74 -0.64
C GLU A 20 0.27 19.52 -0.18
N ALA A 21 0.74 19.28 1.07
CA ALA A 21 1.86 19.92 1.75
C ALA A 21 3.19 19.13 1.79
N ALA A 22 3.27 17.86 1.37
CA ALA A 22 4.54 17.13 1.37
C ALA A 22 5.18 17.18 -0.03
N ASP A 23 6.46 17.58 -0.10
CA ASP A 23 7.28 17.56 -1.32
C ASP A 23 7.02 16.31 -2.16
N ALA A 24 7.11 16.44 -3.50
CA ALA A 24 6.61 15.51 -4.52
C ALA A 24 7.09 14.03 -4.46
N GLY A 25 7.80 13.62 -3.42
CA GLY A 25 8.17 12.23 -3.15
C GLY A 25 7.83 11.70 -1.74
N HIS A 26 7.20 12.47 -0.84
CA HIS A 26 7.12 12.12 0.60
C HIS A 26 5.68 12.09 1.13
N ARG A 27 4.77 11.45 0.38
CA ARG A 27 3.34 11.35 0.71
C ARG A 27 2.88 9.90 0.88
N GLY A 28 1.78 9.70 1.61
CA GLY A 28 1.16 8.39 1.78
C GLY A 28 2.11 7.35 2.38
N LEU A 29 2.22 6.18 1.74
CA LEU A 29 3.15 5.10 2.13
C LEU A 29 4.64 5.48 2.05
N LEU A 30 4.98 6.59 1.40
CA LEU A 30 6.36 7.06 1.23
C LEU A 30 6.68 8.27 2.13
N ALA A 31 5.78 8.63 3.05
CA ALA A 31 6.01 9.71 3.99
C ALA A 31 7.16 9.40 4.97
N TRP A 32 7.81 10.46 5.46
CA TRP A 32 8.92 10.35 6.41
C TRP A 32 8.53 10.01 7.85
N ASP A 33 7.23 9.96 8.15
CA ASP A 33 6.76 9.58 9.50
C ASP A 33 7.31 8.19 9.88
N PRO A 34 7.89 8.04 11.09
CA PRO A 34 8.48 6.77 11.53
C PRO A 34 7.52 5.58 11.53
N ARG A 35 6.22 5.81 11.78
CA ARG A 35 5.18 4.77 11.72
C ARG A 35 4.95 4.34 10.28
N VAL A 36 4.93 5.29 9.33
CA VAL A 36 4.85 4.98 7.89
C VAL A 36 6.07 4.18 7.45
N ARG A 37 7.28 4.57 7.87
CA ARG A 37 8.51 3.79 7.59
C ARG A 37 8.43 2.37 8.15
N THR A 38 7.81 2.19 9.30
CA THR A 38 7.60 0.85 9.90
C THR A 38 6.62 0.03 9.09
N LEU A 39 5.49 0.62 8.65
CA LEU A 39 4.56 -0.04 7.73
C LEU A 39 5.24 -0.43 6.43
N LEU A 40 6.03 0.48 5.85
CA LEU A 40 6.74 0.24 4.60
C LEU A 40 7.70 -0.95 4.73
N LYS A 41 8.44 -1.05 5.85
CA LYS A 41 9.33 -2.20 6.13
C LYS A 41 8.58 -3.54 6.16
N VAL A 42 7.37 -3.56 6.73
CA VAL A 42 6.52 -4.76 6.73
C VAL A 42 6.07 -5.08 5.32
N LEU A 43 5.61 -4.08 4.57
CA LEU A 43 5.12 -4.28 3.20
C LEU A 43 6.21 -4.80 2.25
N VAL A 44 7.43 -4.27 2.34
CA VAL A 44 8.56 -4.74 1.50
C VAL A 44 9.13 -6.09 1.95
N SER A 45 8.73 -6.61 3.11
CA SER A 45 9.13 -7.96 3.53
C SER A 45 8.35 -9.07 2.82
N TYR A 46 7.23 -8.75 2.17
CA TYR A 46 6.51 -9.69 1.32
C TYR A 46 7.22 -9.79 -0.03
N SER A 47 7.75 -10.97 -0.34
CA SER A 47 8.47 -11.25 -1.60
C SER A 47 7.62 -11.02 -2.85
N GLU A 48 6.31 -11.11 -2.72
CA GLU A 48 5.32 -10.95 -3.78
C GLU A 48 5.03 -9.48 -4.08
N VAL A 49 5.49 -8.55 -3.24
CA VAL A 49 5.35 -7.11 -3.49
C VAL A 49 6.39 -6.69 -4.52
N ARG A 50 5.89 -6.24 -5.68
CA ARG A 50 6.70 -5.84 -6.82
C ARG A 50 7.15 -4.39 -6.75
N TYR A 51 6.22 -3.48 -6.46
CA TYR A 51 6.50 -2.07 -6.26
C TYR A 51 5.46 -1.40 -5.37
N ILE A 52 5.89 -0.33 -4.68
CA ILE A 52 5.05 0.49 -3.82
C ILE A 52 5.12 1.93 -4.32
N LEU A 53 3.96 2.51 -4.58
CA LEU A 53 3.74 3.94 -4.79
C LEU A 53 3.14 4.55 -3.53
N ALA A 54 3.00 5.87 -3.52
CA ALA A 54 2.45 6.59 -2.39
C ALA A 54 1.08 6.08 -1.94
N ASP A 55 0.21 5.69 -2.87
CA ASP A 55 -1.19 5.30 -2.66
C ASP A 55 -1.52 3.89 -3.18
N ARG A 56 -0.50 3.15 -3.62
CA ARG A 56 -0.71 1.88 -4.32
C ARG A 56 0.38 0.87 -4.03
N ILE A 57 -0.02 -0.39 -3.88
CA ILE A 57 0.87 -1.54 -3.76
C ILE A 57 0.57 -2.48 -4.93
N SER A 58 1.58 -2.85 -5.69
CA SER A 58 1.46 -3.85 -6.75
C SER A 58 2.16 -5.13 -6.34
N LEU A 59 1.47 -6.24 -6.55
CA LEU A 59 1.97 -7.58 -6.32
C LEU A 59 2.18 -8.31 -7.65
N GLU A 60 3.04 -9.32 -7.61
CA GLU A 60 3.20 -10.29 -8.69
C GLU A 60 1.85 -10.92 -9.06
N GLY A 61 1.61 -11.14 -10.35
CA GLY A 61 0.33 -11.69 -10.82
C GLY A 61 0.04 -13.09 -10.27
N SER A 62 1.09 -13.85 -9.95
CA SER A 62 1.04 -15.17 -9.33
C SER A 62 0.90 -15.16 -7.81
N ALA A 63 0.85 -13.99 -7.16
CA ALA A 63 0.71 -13.88 -5.71
C ALA A 63 -0.54 -14.62 -5.22
N ASP A 64 -0.54 -15.14 -3.99
CA ASP A 64 -1.74 -15.78 -3.42
C ASP A 64 -2.86 -14.73 -3.23
N PRO A 65 -4.12 -14.97 -3.66
CA PRO A 65 -5.23 -14.06 -3.39
C PRO A 65 -5.40 -13.74 -1.90
N ARG A 66 -5.10 -14.69 -1.01
CA ARG A 66 -5.17 -14.53 0.43
C ARG A 66 -4.15 -13.54 0.98
N LEU A 67 -2.98 -13.43 0.33
CA LEU A 67 -1.98 -12.43 0.70
C LEU A 67 -2.51 -11.02 0.43
N LEU A 68 -3.17 -10.83 -0.71
CA LEU A 68 -3.78 -9.55 -1.08
C LEU A 68 -4.84 -9.11 -0.06
N GLU A 69 -5.71 -10.04 0.35
CA GLU A 69 -6.68 -9.80 1.43
C GLU A 69 -6.01 -9.54 2.79
N THR A 70 -4.91 -10.24 3.08
CA THR A 70 -4.15 -10.05 4.33
C THR A 70 -3.53 -8.66 4.39
N ILE A 71 -2.90 -8.21 3.29
CA ILE A 71 -2.35 -6.86 3.17
C ILE A 71 -3.48 -5.82 3.26
N ALA A 72 -4.59 -6.03 2.57
CA ALA A 72 -5.74 -5.13 2.65
C ALA A 72 -6.25 -4.98 4.09
N ARG A 73 -6.50 -6.10 4.80
CA ARG A 73 -6.92 -6.10 6.20
C ARG A 73 -5.88 -5.53 7.16
N PHE A 74 -4.59 -5.67 6.84
CA PHE A 74 -3.51 -5.06 7.61
C PHE A 74 -3.54 -3.54 7.48
N LEU A 75 -3.72 -3.02 6.26
CA LEU A 75 -3.83 -1.59 5.96
C LEU A 75 -5.11 -0.98 6.55
N GLU A 76 -6.24 -1.65 6.45
CA GLU A 76 -7.52 -1.21 7.04
C GLU A 76 -7.44 -1.05 8.57
N ARG A 77 -6.59 -1.85 9.24
CA ARG A 77 -6.33 -1.71 10.68
C ARG A 77 -5.53 -0.45 11.02
N GLN A 78 -4.80 0.12 10.06
CA GLN A 78 -4.06 1.36 10.24
C GLN A 78 -4.98 2.58 10.08
N ARG A 79 -6.07 2.64 10.87
CA ARG A 79 -7.11 3.67 10.77
C ARG A 79 -6.60 5.10 10.99
N TRP A 80 -5.42 5.23 11.62
CA TRP A 80 -4.74 6.50 11.79
C TRP A 80 -4.23 7.08 10.45
N LEU A 81 -3.92 6.23 9.47
CA LEU A 81 -3.36 6.58 8.15
C LEU A 81 -4.37 6.33 7.02
N VAL A 82 -5.03 5.18 7.05
CA VAL A 82 -5.86 4.66 5.96
C VAL A 82 -7.34 4.93 6.23
N ARG A 83 -8.01 5.51 5.24
CA ARG A 83 -9.46 5.75 5.20
C ARG A 83 -10.20 4.66 4.43
N ARG A 84 -9.63 4.20 3.31
CA ARG A 84 -10.23 3.16 2.45
C ARG A 84 -9.14 2.31 1.81
N VAL A 85 -9.46 1.04 1.58
CA VAL A 85 -8.66 0.13 0.75
C VAL A 85 -9.54 -0.40 -0.39
N LYS A 86 -8.95 -0.57 -1.57
CA LYS A 86 -9.59 -1.22 -2.71
C LYS A 86 -8.61 -2.24 -3.31
N VAL A 87 -9.12 -3.42 -3.62
CA VAL A 87 -8.36 -4.51 -4.22
C VAL A 87 -8.79 -4.66 -5.69
N SER A 88 -7.85 -4.85 -6.61
CA SER A 88 -8.11 -5.01 -8.06
C SER A 88 -7.12 -5.96 -8.71
#